data_AF-A0A8T5FEC6-F1
#
_entry.id   AF-A0A8T5FEC6-F1
#
_cell.length_a   1.000
_cell.length_b   1.000
_cell.length_c   1.000
_cell.angle_alpha   90.00
_cell.angle_beta   90.00
_cell.angle_gamma   90.00
#
_symmetry.space_group_name_H-M   'P 1'
#
loop_
_entity.id
_entity.type
_entity.pdbx_description
1 polymer ?
#
loop_
_entity_poly.entity_id
_entity_poly.type
_entity_poly.pdbx_seq_one_letter_code
_entity_poly.pdbx_strand_id
1 'polypeptide(L)'
;MSLDYLQKTKPVFSEGIFAILIGFIAVFSITATDISFHGDYVLIIEEFCHPEQQGDFCTEFREKHGLDMTDQSGIGNKYWDRLLGQALEIFVILFAVRIVFAYMLQIGARKRIRITSILIAIVWGASASTLFMFGILDTFYYVFQDDDIPDQLAWLNNAGVFTETKSFTGDPNIVDKADLFITNLIGIGILISLVFLTAFVFVENKLTSRGIA
;
A
#
# COMPACT_ATOMS: atom_id res chain seq x y z
N MET A 1 -9.11 16.86 -23.27
CA MET A 1 -10.29 16.23 -22.63
C MET A 1 -11.45 17.22 -22.74
N SER A 2 -12.60 16.85 -23.31
CA SER A 2 -13.73 17.79 -23.49
C SER A 2 -14.46 18.05 -22.16
N LEU A 3 -15.08 19.23 -22.02
CA LEU A 3 -15.85 19.61 -20.83
C LEU A 3 -16.96 18.59 -20.51
N ASP A 4 -17.55 18.02 -21.56
CA ASP A 4 -18.61 17.02 -21.52
C ASP A 4 -18.14 15.66 -20.98
N TYR A 5 -16.86 15.30 -21.23
CA TYR A 5 -16.22 14.10 -20.67
C TYR A 5 -16.01 14.24 -19.15
N LEU A 6 -15.54 15.41 -18.70
CA LEU A 6 -15.31 15.68 -17.28
C LEU A 6 -16.61 15.64 -16.45
N GLN A 7 -17.70 16.18 -16.99
CA GLN A 7 -19.00 16.13 -16.30
C GLN A 7 -19.55 14.71 -16.15
N LYS A 8 -19.35 13.85 -17.17
CA LYS A 8 -19.81 12.45 -17.13
C LYS A 8 -19.01 11.57 -16.19
N THR A 9 -17.70 11.81 -16.09
CA THR A 9 -16.76 11.01 -15.27
C THR A 9 -16.61 11.50 -13.84
N LYS A 10 -17.12 12.70 -13.51
CA LYS A 10 -17.05 13.31 -12.18
C LYS A 10 -17.33 12.34 -11.01
N PRO A 11 -18.39 11.49 -11.04
CA PRO A 11 -18.64 10.63 -9.90
C PRO A 11 -17.65 9.45 -9.79
N VAL A 12 -17.01 9.01 -10.89
CA VAL A 12 -15.89 8.04 -10.82
C VAL A 12 -14.67 8.67 -10.18
N PHE A 13 -14.29 9.89 -10.61
CA PHE A 13 -13.16 10.59 -10.01
C PHE A 13 -13.41 10.93 -8.54
N SER A 14 -14.64 11.33 -8.18
CA SER A 14 -15.00 11.61 -6.79
C SER A 14 -14.88 10.37 -5.91
N GLU A 15 -15.38 9.21 -6.36
CA GLU A 15 -15.22 7.96 -5.60
C GLU A 15 -13.75 7.49 -5.58
N GLY A 16 -13.01 7.65 -6.67
CA GLY A 16 -11.60 7.30 -6.72
C GLY A 16 -10.75 8.12 -5.75
N ILE A 17 -10.93 9.44 -5.73
CA ILE A 17 -10.26 10.34 -4.78
C ILE A 17 -10.64 9.96 -3.34
N PHE A 18 -11.93 9.69 -3.09
CA PHE A 18 -12.38 9.28 -1.77
C PHE A 18 -11.77 7.94 -1.33
N ALA A 19 -11.67 6.95 -2.23
CA ALA A 19 -11.03 5.67 -1.96
C ALA A 19 -9.53 5.82 -1.65
N ILE A 20 -8.82 6.70 -2.37
CA ILE A 20 -7.42 7.01 -2.11
C ILE A 20 -7.25 7.67 -0.74
N LEU A 21 -8.12 8.64 -0.38
CA LEU A 21 -8.11 9.28 0.93
C LEU A 21 -8.36 8.28 2.06
N ILE A 22 -9.34 7.37 1.89
CA ILE A 22 -9.55 6.27 2.83
C ILE A 22 -8.31 5.39 2.92
N GLY A 23 -7.65 5.13 1.79
CA GLY A 23 -6.38 4.40 1.75
C GLY A 23 -5.32 5.04 2.64
N PHE A 24 -5.09 6.35 2.51
CA PHE A 24 -4.18 7.09 3.37
C PHE A 24 -4.57 7.01 4.85
N ILE A 25 -5.86 7.18 5.18
CA ILE A 25 -6.34 7.07 6.56
C ILE A 25 -6.10 5.66 7.13
N ALA A 26 -6.36 4.62 6.34
CA ALA A 26 -6.14 3.24 6.75
C ALA A 26 -4.67 2.97 7.02
N VAL A 27 -3.78 3.35 6.09
CA VAL A 27 -2.33 3.18 6.28
C VAL A 27 -1.84 3.98 7.49
N PHE A 28 -2.26 5.24 7.62
CA PHE A 28 -1.95 6.08 8.79
C PHE A 28 -2.38 5.41 10.10
N SER A 29 -3.61 4.91 10.17
CA SER A 29 -4.14 4.24 11.36
C SER A 29 -3.37 2.95 11.69
N ILE A 30 -3.00 2.18 10.67
CA ILE A 30 -2.25 0.93 10.86
C ILE A 30 -0.85 1.24 11.37
N THR A 31 -0.13 2.17 10.73
CA THR A 31 1.21 2.58 11.16
C THR A 31 1.19 3.14 12.59
N ALA A 32 0.22 3.99 12.93
CA ALA A 32 0.08 4.51 14.29
C ALA A 32 -0.17 3.40 15.32
N THR A 33 -1.02 2.42 14.97
CA THR A 33 -1.33 1.26 15.80
C THR A 33 -0.09 0.38 15.98
N ASP A 34 0.60 0.08 14.89
CA ASP A 34 1.81 -0.73 14.90
C ASP A 34 2.90 -0.13 15.79
N ILE A 35 3.19 1.17 15.63
CA ILE A 35 4.12 1.89 16.51
C ILE A 35 3.65 1.84 17.98
N SER A 36 2.38 2.12 18.23
CA SER A 36 1.84 2.21 19.61
C SER A 36 1.86 0.87 20.35
N PHE A 37 1.68 -0.25 19.64
CA PHE A 37 1.57 -1.59 20.24
C PHE A 37 2.83 -2.43 20.12
N HIS A 38 3.62 -2.21 19.07
CA HIS A 38 4.76 -3.06 18.73
C HIS A 38 6.11 -2.36 18.84
N GLY A 39 6.16 -1.04 18.94
CA GLY A 39 7.36 -0.25 19.28
C GLY A 39 8.55 -0.55 18.36
N ASP A 40 8.76 0.27 17.34
CA ASP A 40 9.92 0.25 16.42
C ASP A 40 10.36 -1.15 15.95
N TYR A 41 9.42 -2.09 15.88
CA TYR A 41 9.69 -3.52 15.99
C TYR A 41 10.68 -4.04 14.94
N VAL A 42 10.73 -3.43 13.77
CA VAL A 42 11.56 -3.89 12.65
C VAL A 42 12.92 -3.23 12.66
N LEU A 43 12.97 -1.91 12.86
CA LEU A 43 14.22 -1.16 12.97
C LEU A 43 15.01 -1.64 14.19
N ILE A 44 14.35 -1.79 15.35
CA ILE A 44 15.00 -2.31 16.54
C ILE A 44 15.45 -3.75 16.32
N ILE A 45 14.67 -4.65 15.71
CA ILE A 45 15.10 -6.04 15.56
C ILE A 45 16.22 -6.19 14.53
N GLU A 46 16.20 -5.47 13.41
CA GLU A 46 17.29 -5.53 12.44
C GLU A 46 18.58 -4.87 12.96
N GLU A 47 18.47 -3.78 13.72
CA GLU A 47 19.60 -3.12 14.38
C GLU A 47 20.16 -3.98 15.53
N PHE A 48 19.28 -4.55 16.35
CA PHE A 48 19.64 -5.38 17.51
C PHE A 48 20.17 -6.76 17.10
N CYS A 49 19.71 -7.31 15.96
CA CYS A 49 20.14 -8.60 15.43
C CYS A 49 21.11 -8.49 14.25
N HIS A 50 21.93 -7.44 14.26
CA HIS A 50 23.04 -7.24 13.34
C HIS A 50 23.96 -8.48 13.31
N PRO A 51 24.61 -8.82 12.19
CA PRO A 51 25.51 -9.99 12.11
C PRO A 51 26.59 -10.03 13.22
N GLU A 52 26.99 -8.88 13.73
CA GLU A 52 27.97 -8.73 14.80
C GLU A 52 27.38 -8.85 16.22
N GLN A 53 26.06 -8.82 16.37
CA GLN A 53 25.32 -8.89 17.63
C GLN A 53 24.29 -10.02 17.59
N GLN A 54 24.69 -11.21 18.03
CA GLN A 54 23.88 -12.43 18.06
C GLN A 54 23.50 -12.81 19.50
N GLY A 55 22.79 -11.92 20.20
CA GLY A 55 22.26 -12.24 21.53
C GLY A 55 21.20 -13.36 21.48
N ASP A 56 20.88 -13.95 22.63
CA ASP A 56 19.94 -15.09 22.76
C ASP A 56 18.60 -14.85 22.04
N PHE A 57 18.06 -13.62 22.11
CA PHE A 57 16.84 -13.22 21.41
C PHE A 57 16.96 -13.35 19.89
N CYS A 58 18.09 -12.93 19.31
CA CYS A 58 18.33 -12.97 17.87
C CYS A 58 18.55 -14.40 17.38
N THR A 59 19.24 -15.21 18.16
CA THR A 59 19.41 -16.64 17.89
C THR A 59 18.07 -17.36 17.91
N GLU A 60 17.24 -17.16 18.94
CA GLU A 60 15.92 -17.78 19.04
C GLU A 60 14.98 -17.32 17.92
N PHE A 61 14.99 -16.02 17.58
CA PHE A 61 14.20 -15.48 16.46
C PHE A 61 14.62 -16.12 15.13
N ARG A 62 15.93 -16.18 14.84
CA ARG A 62 16.44 -16.76 13.60
C ARG A 62 16.13 -18.24 13.51
N GLU A 63 16.32 -19.01 14.58
CA GLU A 63 15.96 -20.44 14.63
C GLU A 63 14.46 -20.67 14.41
N LYS A 64 13.60 -19.88 15.08
CA LYS A 64 12.14 -19.96 14.93
C LYS A 64 11.67 -19.66 13.50
N HIS A 65 12.37 -18.77 12.81
CA HIS A 65 12.04 -18.35 11.45
C HIS A 65 12.83 -19.09 10.35
N GLY A 66 13.71 -20.01 10.72
CA GLY A 66 14.53 -20.82 9.80
C GLY A 66 15.56 -19.99 9.03
N LEU A 67 16.10 -18.94 9.66
CA LEU A 67 17.07 -18.02 9.07
C LEU A 67 18.49 -18.39 9.49
N ASP A 68 19.46 -18.23 8.58
CA ASP A 68 20.87 -18.38 8.92
C ASP A 68 21.30 -17.30 9.94
N MET A 69 22.25 -17.64 10.80
CA MET A 69 22.71 -16.77 11.90
C MET A 69 23.24 -15.41 11.44
N THR A 70 23.78 -15.32 10.22
CA THR A 70 24.31 -14.07 9.65
C THR A 70 23.40 -13.45 8.59
N ASP A 71 22.27 -14.08 8.25
CA ASP A 71 21.42 -13.61 7.14
C ASP A 71 20.49 -12.48 7.59
N GLN A 72 20.98 -11.25 7.50
CA GLN A 72 20.20 -10.06 7.81
C GLN A 72 19.08 -9.83 6.78
N SER A 73 19.29 -10.22 5.53
CA SER A 73 18.26 -10.12 4.48
C SER A 73 17.05 -11.01 4.75
N GLY A 74 17.27 -12.16 5.42
CA GLY A 74 16.22 -13.07 5.85
C GLY A 74 15.23 -12.48 6.86
N ILE A 75 15.68 -11.57 7.74
CA ILE A 75 14.82 -10.90 8.73
C ILE A 75 13.87 -9.93 8.00
N GLY A 76 14.41 -9.06 7.15
CA GLY A 76 13.63 -8.13 6.32
C GLY A 76 12.64 -8.85 5.40
N ASN A 77 13.02 -10.01 4.83
CA ASN A 77 12.12 -10.82 4.01
C ASN A 77 10.92 -11.38 4.81
N LYS A 78 11.12 -11.82 6.06
CA LYS A 78 10.01 -12.31 6.90
C LYS A 78 9.06 -11.19 7.32
N TYR A 79 9.61 -10.00 7.57
CA TYR A 79 8.79 -8.83 7.80
C TYR A 79 7.98 -8.48 6.54
N TRP A 80 8.62 -8.47 5.36
CA TRP A 80 7.95 -8.23 4.09
C TRP A 80 6.82 -9.23 3.79
N ASP A 81 7.02 -10.52 4.07
CA ASP A 81 5.97 -11.54 3.92
C ASP A 81 4.73 -11.22 4.77
N ARG A 82 4.94 -10.69 5.99
CA ARG A 82 3.84 -10.27 6.87
C ARG A 82 3.18 -8.99 6.38
N LEU A 83 3.97 -8.02 5.93
CA LEU A 83 3.45 -6.81 5.30
C LEU A 83 2.59 -7.13 4.07
N LEU A 84 3.04 -8.04 3.21
CA LEU A 84 2.27 -8.49 2.04
C LEU A 84 0.95 -9.16 2.45
N GLY A 85 0.98 -10.00 3.49
CA GLY A 85 -0.21 -10.61 4.05
C GLY A 85 -1.24 -9.57 4.52
N GLN A 86 -0.79 -8.58 5.30
CA GLN A 86 -1.64 -7.48 5.77
C GLN A 86 -2.17 -6.63 4.61
N ALA A 87 -1.31 -6.29 3.65
CA ALA A 87 -1.70 -5.53 2.46
C ALA A 87 -2.80 -6.25 1.66
N LEU A 88 -2.75 -7.58 1.58
CA LEU A 88 -3.74 -8.41 0.89
C LEU A 88 -5.04 -8.54 1.68
N GLU A 89 -4.96 -8.66 3.01
CA GLU A 89 -6.14 -8.64 3.89
C GLU A 89 -6.92 -7.32 3.77
N ILE A 90 -6.21 -6.19 3.84
CA ILE A 90 -6.82 -4.86 3.69
C ILE A 90 -7.46 -4.72 2.31
N PHE A 91 -6.78 -5.20 1.25
CA PHE A 91 -7.34 -5.21 -0.09
C PHE A 91 -8.67 -5.93 -0.13
N VAL A 92 -8.71 -7.16 0.40
CA VAL A 92 -9.92 -8.01 0.39
C VAL A 92 -11.05 -7.36 1.19
N ILE A 93 -10.75 -6.79 2.36
CA ILE A 93 -11.75 -6.14 3.22
C ILE A 93 -12.37 -4.94 2.50
N LEU A 94 -11.56 -4.01 2.01
CA LEU A 94 -12.07 -2.79 1.35
C LEU A 94 -12.79 -3.11 0.03
N PHE A 95 -12.27 -4.08 -0.74
CA PHE A 95 -12.94 -4.59 -1.93
C PHE A 95 -14.32 -5.17 -1.59
N ALA A 96 -14.39 -6.07 -0.60
CA ALA A 96 -15.63 -6.73 -0.21
C ALA A 96 -16.66 -5.73 0.31
N VAL A 97 -16.24 -4.80 1.18
CA VAL A 97 -17.10 -3.71 1.67
C VAL A 97 -17.71 -2.94 0.50
N ARG A 98 -16.91 -2.53 -0.49
CA ARG A 98 -17.42 -1.76 -1.64
C ARG A 98 -18.35 -2.57 -2.55
N ILE A 99 -18.08 -3.87 -2.74
CA ILE A 99 -18.97 -4.78 -3.48
C ILE A 99 -20.30 -4.96 -2.74
N VAL A 100 -20.29 -5.14 -1.42
CA VAL A 100 -21.50 -5.26 -0.60
C VAL A 100 -22.36 -4.01 -0.73
N PHE A 101 -21.76 -2.81 -0.65
CA PHE A 101 -22.49 -1.57 -0.89
C PHE A 101 -23.09 -1.48 -2.29
N ALA A 102 -22.35 -1.87 -3.34
CA ALA A 102 -22.87 -1.92 -4.70
C ALA A 102 -24.09 -2.87 -4.79
N TYR A 103 -23.99 -4.05 -4.16
CA TYR A 103 -25.07 -5.01 -4.13
C TYR A 103 -26.30 -4.46 -3.40
N MET A 104 -26.14 -3.87 -2.22
CA MET A 104 -27.23 -3.29 -1.43
C MET A 104 -28.00 -2.20 -2.18
N LEU A 105 -27.29 -1.33 -2.91
CA LEU A 105 -27.92 -0.28 -3.72
C LEU A 105 -28.71 -0.84 -4.91
N GLN A 106 -28.37 -2.05 -5.39
CA GLN A 106 -29.05 -2.71 -6.50
C GLN A 106 -30.24 -3.58 -6.09
N ILE A 107 -30.35 -3.99 -4.81
CA ILE A 107 -31.49 -4.76 -4.28
C ILE A 107 -32.82 -4.01 -4.52
N GLY A 108 -32.82 -2.67 -4.46
CA GLY A 108 -34.00 -1.86 -4.78
C GLY A 108 -34.36 -1.78 -6.27
N ALA A 109 -33.45 -2.16 -7.18
CA ALA A 109 -33.58 -1.94 -8.62
C ALA A 109 -33.58 -3.21 -9.50
N ARG A 110 -33.43 -4.42 -8.92
CA ARG A 110 -33.30 -5.71 -9.65
C ARG A 110 -32.29 -5.67 -10.81
N LYS A 111 -31.15 -4.99 -10.62
CA LYS A 111 -30.08 -4.91 -11.62
C LYS A 111 -28.92 -5.81 -11.24
N ARG A 112 -28.18 -6.30 -12.25
CA ARG A 112 -26.92 -7.04 -12.07
C ARG A 112 -25.78 -6.06 -11.77
N ILE A 113 -24.81 -6.52 -11.00
CA ILE A 113 -23.56 -5.78 -10.73
C ILE A 113 -22.87 -5.49 -12.06
N ARG A 114 -22.53 -4.23 -12.27
CA ARG A 114 -21.86 -3.76 -13.49
C ARG A 114 -20.35 -3.87 -13.32
N ILE A 115 -19.65 -4.02 -14.44
CA ILE A 115 -18.18 -4.07 -14.46
C ILE A 115 -17.56 -2.81 -13.82
N THR A 116 -18.19 -1.65 -13.97
CA THR A 116 -17.72 -0.40 -13.34
C THR A 116 -17.80 -0.43 -11.83
N SER A 117 -18.79 -1.10 -11.24
CA SER A 117 -18.88 -1.27 -9.79
C SER A 117 -17.76 -2.19 -9.27
N ILE A 118 -17.40 -3.21 -10.05
CA ILE A 118 -16.26 -4.09 -9.75
C ILE A 118 -14.94 -3.32 -9.83
N LEU A 119 -14.74 -2.53 -10.89
CA LEU A 119 -13.54 -1.70 -11.05
C LEU A 119 -13.40 -0.67 -9.92
N ILE A 120 -14.49 -0.01 -9.52
CA ILE A 120 -14.46 0.86 -8.34
C ILE A 120 -14.10 0.06 -7.09
N ALA A 121 -14.65 -1.14 -6.88
CA ALA A 121 -14.27 -1.96 -5.74
C ALA A 121 -12.78 -2.35 -5.77
N ILE A 122 -12.21 -2.59 -6.95
CA ILE A 122 -10.76 -2.80 -7.11
C ILE A 122 -9.99 -1.55 -6.70
N VAL A 123 -10.43 -0.34 -7.08
CA VAL A 123 -9.80 0.92 -6.63
C VAL A 123 -9.84 1.03 -5.10
N TRP A 124 -10.95 0.65 -4.47
CA TRP A 124 -11.08 0.62 -3.01
C TRP A 124 -10.15 -0.38 -2.34
N GLY A 125 -10.06 -1.62 -2.86
CA GLY A 125 -9.12 -2.61 -2.35
C GLY A 125 -7.66 -2.18 -2.55
N ALA A 126 -7.35 -1.68 -3.75
CA ALA A 126 -6.01 -1.31 -4.14
C ALA A 126 -5.49 -0.08 -3.40
N SER A 127 -6.35 0.83 -2.92
CA SER A 127 -5.92 2.12 -2.37
C SER A 127 -4.99 1.96 -1.18
N ALA A 128 -5.45 1.36 -0.09
CA ALA A 128 -4.64 1.15 1.10
C ALA A 128 -3.48 0.18 0.81
N SER A 129 -3.75 -0.92 0.10
CA SER A 129 -2.76 -1.96 -0.21
C SER A 129 -1.57 -1.43 -1.01
N THR A 130 -1.83 -0.64 -2.05
CA THR A 130 -0.77 -0.02 -2.88
C THR A 130 0.01 1.01 -2.08
N LEU A 131 -0.65 1.91 -1.33
CA LEU A 131 0.06 2.89 -0.51
C LEU A 131 0.98 2.21 0.51
N PHE A 132 0.47 1.16 1.15
CA PHE A 132 1.20 0.35 2.12
C PHE A 132 2.46 -0.29 1.50
N MET A 133 2.33 -0.96 0.36
CA MET A 133 3.46 -1.66 -0.29
C MET A 133 4.48 -0.73 -0.97
N PHE A 134 4.13 0.52 -1.25
CA PHE A 134 4.98 1.45 -2.01
C PHE A 134 5.64 2.52 -1.13
N GLY A 135 5.83 2.27 0.18
CA GLY A 135 6.66 3.11 1.04
C GLY A 135 5.95 4.19 1.84
N ILE A 136 4.62 4.35 1.68
CA ILE A 136 3.88 5.37 2.44
C ILE A 136 3.83 4.99 3.92
N LEU A 137 3.80 3.69 4.22
CA LEU A 137 3.95 3.19 5.60
C LEU A 137 5.27 3.65 6.21
N ASP A 138 6.39 3.46 5.50
CA ASP A 138 7.73 3.84 5.99
C ASP A 138 7.83 5.35 6.17
N THR A 139 7.22 6.13 5.27
CA THR A 139 7.16 7.59 5.41
C THR A 139 6.37 8.01 6.63
N PHE A 140 5.19 7.41 6.85
CA PHE A 140 4.38 7.68 8.03
C PHE A 140 5.06 7.25 9.32
N TYR A 141 5.83 6.17 9.29
CA TYR A 141 6.57 5.71 10.44
C TYR A 141 7.45 6.82 11.01
N TYR A 142 8.29 7.46 10.18
CA TYR A 142 9.12 8.59 10.61
C TYR A 142 8.33 9.82 11.05
N VAL A 143 7.23 10.12 10.36
CA VAL A 143 6.33 11.23 10.75
C VAL A 143 5.74 11.01 12.15
N PHE A 144 5.40 9.78 12.52
CA PHE A 144 4.84 9.47 13.84
C PHE A 144 5.87 9.45 14.96
N GLN A 145 7.12 9.11 14.63
CA GLN A 145 8.23 9.13 15.58
C GLN A 145 8.78 10.54 15.83
N ASP A 146 8.31 11.54 15.08
CA ASP A 146 8.89 12.90 15.07
C ASP A 146 10.38 12.89 14.71
N ASP A 147 10.78 11.96 13.83
CA ASP A 147 12.16 11.72 13.41
C ASP A 147 12.36 12.04 11.93
N ASP A 148 13.59 12.45 11.60
CA ASP A 148 14.01 12.63 10.21
C ASP A 148 14.21 11.28 9.53
N ILE A 149 13.64 11.13 8.33
CA ILE A 149 13.93 9.99 7.45
C ILE A 149 15.46 10.02 7.15
N PRO A 150 16.23 8.97 7.49
CA PRO A 150 17.66 8.89 7.23
C PRO A 150 17.98 8.96 5.74
N ASP A 151 19.20 9.39 5.39
CA ASP A 151 19.62 9.47 3.99
C ASP A 151 19.68 8.08 3.32
N GLN A 152 19.97 7.04 4.10
CA GLN A 152 20.06 5.65 3.66
C GLN A 152 19.12 4.77 4.50
N LEU A 153 18.34 3.93 3.82
CA LEU A 153 17.31 3.09 4.40
C LEU A 153 17.69 1.62 4.23
N ALA A 154 18.78 1.20 4.89
CA ALA A 154 19.42 -0.10 4.64
C ALA A 154 18.50 -1.31 4.85
N TRP A 155 17.51 -1.21 5.75
CA TRP A 155 16.50 -2.25 5.99
C TRP A 155 15.56 -2.47 4.78
N LEU A 156 15.44 -1.48 3.89
CA LEU A 156 14.63 -1.60 2.68
C LEU A 156 15.40 -2.22 1.50
N ASN A 157 16.73 -2.42 1.60
CA ASN A 157 17.58 -2.86 0.49
C ASN A 157 17.14 -4.18 -0.15
N ASN A 158 16.48 -5.03 0.63
CA ASN A 158 15.98 -6.34 0.20
C ASN A 158 14.47 -6.48 0.38
N ALA A 159 13.75 -5.39 0.68
CA ALA A 159 12.33 -5.43 1.01
C ALA A 159 11.48 -5.08 -0.22
N GLY A 160 10.83 -6.09 -0.79
CA GLY A 160 9.70 -5.85 -1.69
C GLY A 160 10.00 -5.00 -2.91
N VAL A 161 9.18 -3.98 -3.16
CA VAL A 161 9.30 -3.09 -4.32
C VAL A 161 10.64 -2.35 -4.34
N PHE A 162 11.26 -2.15 -3.18
CA PHE A 162 12.55 -1.46 -3.07
C PHE A 162 13.72 -2.24 -3.68
N THR A 163 13.59 -3.55 -3.88
CA THR A 163 14.60 -4.31 -4.65
C THR A 163 14.72 -3.82 -6.09
N GLU A 164 13.61 -3.32 -6.63
CA GLU A 164 13.52 -2.81 -8.00
C GLU A 164 13.79 -1.31 -8.08
N THR A 165 13.46 -0.55 -7.03
CA THR A 165 13.52 0.93 -7.07
C THR A 165 14.80 1.54 -6.49
N LYS A 166 15.61 0.79 -5.72
CA LYS A 166 16.89 1.26 -5.15
C LYS A 166 17.97 1.72 -6.16
N SER A 167 17.74 1.51 -7.45
CA SER A 167 18.67 1.91 -8.51
C SER A 167 18.28 3.23 -9.20
N PHE A 168 17.24 3.92 -8.71
CA PHE A 168 16.71 5.10 -9.39
C PHE A 168 17.50 6.38 -9.11
N THR A 169 18.10 6.54 -7.93
CA THR A 169 18.71 7.82 -7.53
C THR A 169 20.18 7.78 -7.15
N GLY A 170 20.75 6.60 -6.92
CA GLY A 170 22.12 6.48 -6.42
C GLY A 170 22.72 5.08 -6.51
N ASP A 171 23.22 4.58 -5.38
CA ASP A 171 23.92 3.29 -5.29
C ASP A 171 22.92 2.13 -5.48
N PRO A 172 23.10 1.24 -6.47
CA PRO A 172 22.16 0.14 -6.72
C PRO A 172 22.07 -0.88 -5.56
N ASN A 173 22.92 -0.79 -4.54
CA ASN A 173 22.93 -1.70 -3.40
C ASN A 173 22.20 -1.16 -2.18
N ILE A 174 21.91 0.14 -2.13
CA ILE A 174 21.33 0.81 -0.96
C ILE A 174 20.12 1.64 -1.39
N VAL A 175 19.02 1.55 -0.64
CA VAL A 175 17.85 2.40 -0.83
C VAL A 175 18.16 3.76 -0.23
N ASP A 176 18.19 4.78 -1.08
CA ASP A 176 18.32 6.16 -0.63
C ASP A 176 16.95 6.73 -0.27
N LYS A 177 16.93 7.75 0.59
CA LYS A 177 15.72 8.52 0.93
C LYS A 177 14.94 8.99 -0.31
N ALA A 178 15.64 9.32 -1.38
CA ALA A 178 15.02 9.74 -2.62
C ALA A 178 14.28 8.57 -3.33
N ASP A 179 14.80 7.35 -3.25
CA ASP A 179 14.13 6.15 -3.78
C ASP A 179 12.82 5.87 -3.02
N LEU A 180 12.77 6.13 -1.71
CA LEU A 180 11.53 6.08 -0.92
C LEU A 180 10.46 7.01 -1.51
N PHE A 181 10.79 8.28 -1.72
CA PHE A 181 9.84 9.24 -2.28
C PHE A 181 9.43 8.90 -3.72
N ILE A 182 10.34 8.40 -4.54
CA ILE A 182 9.99 7.96 -5.90
C ILE A 182 9.05 6.76 -5.85
N THR A 183 9.33 5.79 -4.97
CA THR A 183 8.47 4.61 -4.80
C THR A 183 7.07 5.01 -4.33
N ASN A 184 6.97 5.95 -3.39
CA ASN A 184 5.70 6.55 -2.98
C ASN A 184 4.93 7.14 -4.16
N LEU A 185 5.61 7.92 -5.01
CA LEU A 185 5.02 8.54 -6.19
C LEU A 185 4.56 7.50 -7.22
N ILE A 186 5.29 6.40 -7.38
CA ILE A 186 4.89 5.28 -8.24
C ILE A 186 3.60 4.65 -7.71
N GLY A 187 3.51 4.39 -6.40
CA GLY A 187 2.29 3.86 -5.78
C GLY A 187 1.08 4.77 -6.00
N ILE A 188 1.23 6.07 -5.77
CA ILE A 188 0.18 7.07 -6.06
C ILE A 188 -0.18 7.09 -7.54
N GLY A 189 0.83 7.02 -8.42
CA GLY A 189 0.65 6.98 -9.87
C GLY A 189 -0.16 5.77 -10.34
N ILE A 190 0.07 4.59 -9.75
CA ILE A 190 -0.72 3.37 -10.02
C ILE A 190 -2.18 3.58 -9.63
N LEU A 191 -2.46 4.16 -8.46
CA LEU A 191 -3.83 4.42 -8.01
C LEU A 191 -4.55 5.43 -8.90
N ILE A 192 -3.88 6.52 -9.27
CA ILE A 192 -4.40 7.50 -10.22
C ILE A 192 -4.71 6.81 -11.56
N SER A 193 -3.80 5.99 -12.07
CA SER A 193 -3.97 5.25 -13.33
C SER A 193 -5.18 4.31 -13.29
N LEU A 194 -5.41 3.62 -12.17
CA LEU A 194 -6.58 2.76 -11.96
C LEU A 194 -7.89 3.56 -11.98
N VAL A 195 -7.92 4.75 -11.37
CA VAL A 195 -9.09 5.66 -11.41
C VAL A 195 -9.36 6.11 -12.84
N PHE A 196 -8.31 6.50 -13.59
CA PHE A 196 -8.45 6.90 -15.00
C PHE A 196 -8.95 5.75 -15.88
N LEU A 197 -8.42 4.54 -15.72
CA LEU A 197 -8.89 3.35 -16.42
C LEU A 197 -10.37 3.08 -16.13
N THR A 198 -10.76 3.20 -14.86
CA THR A 198 -12.16 3.03 -14.44
C THR A 198 -13.07 4.09 -15.07
N ALA A 199 -12.63 5.34 -15.13
CA ALA A 199 -13.36 6.43 -15.77
C ALA A 199 -13.51 6.22 -17.29
N PHE A 200 -12.46 5.70 -17.95
CA PHE A 200 -12.50 5.34 -19.36
C PHE A 200 -13.55 4.26 -19.64
N VAL A 201 -13.51 3.15 -18.90
CA VAL A 201 -14.49 2.05 -19.03
C VAL A 201 -15.90 2.53 -18.72
N PHE A 202 -16.07 3.44 -17.75
CA PHE A 202 -17.37 4.04 -17.43
C PHE A 202 -17.99 4.80 -18.61
N VAL A 203 -17.18 5.59 -19.33
CA VAL A 203 -17.63 6.35 -20.50
C VAL A 203 -17.91 5.43 -21.69
N GLU A 204 -17.05 4.45 -21.96
CA GLU A 204 -17.25 3.51 -23.07
C GLU A 204 -18.55 2.71 -22.92
N ASN A 205 -18.91 2.35 -21.69
CA ASN A 205 -20.17 1.67 -21.40
C ASN A 205 -21.41 2.58 -21.42
N LYS A 206 -21.28 3.85 -21.86
CA LYS A 206 -22.35 4.85 -21.96
C LYS A 206 -23.14 5.02 -20.66
N LEU A 207 -22.48 4.83 -19.51
CA LEU A 207 -23.13 4.96 -18.22
C LEU A 207 -23.28 6.45 -17.86
N THR A 208 -24.44 6.83 -17.35
CA THR A 208 -24.71 8.17 -16.82
C THR A 208 -24.54 8.17 -15.30
N SER A 209 -24.43 9.37 -14.69
CA SER A 209 -24.10 9.61 -13.27
C SER A 209 -24.87 8.77 -12.23
N ARG A 210 -26.03 8.22 -12.58
CA ARG A 210 -26.83 7.30 -11.74
C ARG A 210 -26.33 5.84 -11.73
N GLY A 211 -25.27 5.51 -12.48
CA GLY A 211 -24.90 4.14 -12.81
C GLY A 211 -23.67 3.55 -12.12
N ILE A 212 -23.07 4.26 -11.16
CA ILE A 212 -21.88 3.80 -10.39
C ILE A 212 -22.28 2.96 -9.17
N ALA A 213 -23.55 3.08 -8.75
CA ALA A 213 -24.22 2.18 -7.83
C ALA A 213 -24.82 0.98 -8.57
#